data_AF-S3KHN9-F1
#
_entry.id   AF-S3KHN9-F1
#
_cell.length_a   1.000
_cell.length_b   1.000
_cell.length_c   1.000
_cell.angle_alpha   90.00
_cell.angle_beta   90.00
_cell.angle_gamma   90.00
#
_symmetry.space_group_name_H-M   'P 1'
#
loop_
_entity.id
_entity.type
_entity.pdbx_description
1 polymer ?
#
loop_
_entity_poly.entity_id
_entity_poly.type
_entity_poly.pdbx_seq_one_letter_code
_entity_poly.pdbx_strand_id
1 'polypeptide(L)' 'MIRKNPDGTTTLLTLPNHKQIKSSTLKIICTQAGISRDDFIASDEKI' A
#
# COMPACT_ATOMS: atom_id res chain seq x y z
N MET A 1 -3.68 1.50 4.80
CA MET A 1 -2.85 2.63 4.31
C MET A 1 -3.74 3.82 4.01
N ILE A 2 -3.45 4.98 4.60
CA ILE A 2 -4.36 6.13 4.66
C ILE A 2 -3.64 7.31 3.98
N ARG A 3 -4.04 7.65 2.74
CA ARG A 3 -3.51 8.82 2.03
C ARG A 3 -4.41 10.02 2.29
N LYS A 4 -3.87 11.11 2.83
CA LYS A 4 -4.58 12.41 2.90
C LYS A 4 -4.51 13.10 1.53
N ASN A 5 -5.67 13.52 1.05
CA ASN A 5 -5.82 14.28 -0.18
C ASN A 5 -5.77 15.79 0.11
N PRO A 6 -5.46 16.63 -0.89
CA PRO A 6 -5.42 18.08 -0.73
C PRO A 6 -6.76 18.70 -0.30
N ASP A 7 -7.87 18.03 -0.61
CA ASP A 7 -9.24 18.40 -0.23
C ASP A 7 -9.61 18.00 1.21
N GLY A 8 -8.66 17.46 1.98
CA GLY A 8 -8.87 17.00 3.36
C GLY A 8 -9.53 15.62 3.46
N THR A 9 -9.94 15.02 2.33
CA THR A 9 -10.44 13.65 2.32
C THR A 9 -9.30 12.65 2.48
N THR A 10 -9.66 11.43 2.83
CA THR A 10 -8.67 10.39 3.05
C THR A 10 -8.99 9.19 2.19
N THR A 11 -8.14 8.89 1.22
CA THR A 11 -8.30 7.69 0.39
C THR A 11 -7.69 6.50 1.11
N LEU A 12 -8.54 5.52 1.41
CA LEU A 12 -8.10 4.20 1.79
C LEU A 12 -7.63 3.46 0.53
N LEU A 13 -6.38 3.00 0.56
CA LEU A 13 -5.91 2.07 -0.45
C LEU A 13 -6.38 0.66 -0.04
N THR A 14 -7.41 0.16 -0.71
CA THR A 14 -7.90 -1.21 -0.49
C THR A 14 -7.08 -2.16 -1.35
N LEU A 15 -6.32 -3.04 -0.70
CA LEU A 15 -5.69 -4.18 -1.36
C LEU A 15 -6.50 -5.41 -0.98
N PRO A 16 -7.24 -6.01 -1.93
CA PRO A 16 -7.82 -7.33 -1.71
C PRO A 16 -6.70 -8.29 -1.29
N ASN A 17 -7.02 -9.27 -0.44
CA ASN A 17 -6.03 -10.25 0.01
C ASN A 17 -5.52 -11.05 -1.20
N HIS A 18 -4.36 -10.65 -1.70
CA HIS A 18 -3.79 -11.15 -2.94
C HIS A 18 -2.62 -12.04 -2.61
N LYS A 19 -2.79 -13.34 -2.81
CA LYS A 19 -1.74 -14.36 -2.58
C LYS A 19 -0.43 -14.07 -3.33
N GLN A 20 -0.52 -13.32 -4.44
CA GLN A 20 0.63 -12.80 -5.19
C GLN A 20 0.28 -11.43 -5.80
N ILE A 21 1.17 -10.44 -5.62
CA ILE A 21 1.03 -9.10 -6.20
C ILE A 21 2.10 -8.92 -7.28
N LYS A 22 1.71 -8.42 -8.46
CA LYS A 22 2.68 -8.10 -9.52
C LYS A 22 3.66 -7.03 -9.03
N SER A 23 4.93 -7.15 -9.43
CA SER A 23 5.99 -6.22 -9.02
C SER A 23 5.68 -4.76 -9.36
N SER A 24 5.05 -4.50 -10.52
CA SER A 24 4.62 -3.16 -10.93
C SER A 24 3.55 -2.58 -9.98
N THR A 25 2.58 -3.40 -9.58
CA THR A 25 1.55 -3.02 -8.61
C THR A 25 2.17 -2.74 -7.25
N LEU A 26 3.05 -3.61 -6.76
CA LEU A 26 3.76 -3.42 -5.49
C LEU A 26 4.55 -2.11 -5.46
N LYS A 27 5.23 -1.78 -6.57
CA LYS A 27 5.99 -0.53 -6.68
C LYS A 27 5.08 0.70 -6.61
N ILE A 28 3.94 0.66 -7.29
CA ILE A 28 2.93 1.75 -7.23
C ILE A 28 2.44 1.91 -5.80
N ILE A 29 2.12 0.82 -5.12
CA ILE A 29 1.66 0.82 -3.73
C ILE A 29 2.70 1.45 -2.81
N CYS A 30 3.95 0.97 -2.83
CA CYS A 30 5.03 1.51 -1.99
C CYS A 30 5.24 3.01 -2.25
N THR A 31 5.17 3.43 -3.51
CA THR A 31 5.29 4.85 -3.90
C THR A 31 4.13 5.68 -3.37
N GLN A 32 2.89 5.17 -3.48
CA GLN A 32 1.70 5.85 -2.96
C GLN A 32 1.64 5.87 -1.43
N ALA A 33 2.24 4.86 -0.79
CA ALA A 33 2.40 4.75 0.65
C ALA A 33 3.45 5.69 1.23
N GLY A 34 4.49 5.99 0.45
CA GLY A 34 5.72 6.53 0.99
C GLY A 34 6.44 5.56 1.94
N ILE A 35 6.26 4.24 1.77
CA ILE A 35 6.95 3.22 2.59
C ILE A 35 7.85 2.36 1.71
N SER A 36 8.87 1.76 2.33
CA SER A 36 9.76 0.85 1.61
C SER A 36 9.05 -0.47 1.29
N ARG A 37 9.59 -1.20 0.32
CA ARG A 37 9.09 -2.53 -0.04
C ARG A 37 9.11 -3.48 1.16
N ASP A 38 10.16 -3.42 1.96
CA ASP A 38 10.35 -4.31 3.11
C ASP A 38 9.34 -3.98 4.22
N ASP A 39 9.11 -2.70 4.48
CA ASP A 39 8.06 -2.25 5.41
C ASP A 39 6.66 -2.69 4.97
N PHE A 40 6.41 -2.66 3.65
CA PHE A 40 5.16 -3.13 3.08
C PHE A 40 4.96 -4.64 3.29
N ILE A 41 5.98 -5.47 3.01
CA ILE A 41 5.91 -6.94 3.16
C ILE A 41 5.78 -7.32 4.64
N ALA A 42 6.55 -6.68 5.52
CA ALA A 42 6.50 -6.94 6.97
C ALA A 42 5.15 -6.57 7.61
N SER A 43 4.38 -5.67 6.98
CA SER A 43 3.03 -5.32 7.41
C SER A 43 1.99 -6.35 6.97
N ASP A 44 2.23 -7.06 5.87
CA ASP A 44 1.33 -8.09 5.32
C ASP A 44 1.49 -9.44 6.06
N GLU A 45 2.71 -9.80 6.46
CA GLU A 45 3.01 -11.03 7.25
C GLU A 45 2.37 -11.06 8.65
N LYS A 46 1.84 -9.92 9.14
CA LYS A 46 1.25 -9.79 10.48
C LYS A 46 -0.26 -10.02 10.52
N ILE A 47 -0.88 -10.49 9.44
CA ILE A 47 -2.32 -10.73 9.32
C ILE A 47 -2.64 -12.24 9.31
#